data_AF-A0A0B1SX85-F1
#
_entry.id   AF-A0A0B1SX85-F1
#
_cell.length_a   1.000
_cell.length_b   1.000
_cell.length_c   1.000
_cell.angle_alpha   90.00
_cell.angle_beta   90.00
_cell.angle_gamma   90.00
#
_symmetry.space_group_name_H-M   'P 1'
#
loop_
_entity.id
_entity.type
_entity.pdbx_description
1 polymer ?
#
loop_
_entity_poly.entity_id
_entity_poly.type
_entity_poly.pdbx_seq_one_letter_code
_entity_poly.pdbx_strand_id
1 'polypeptide(L)'
;MGDNEEDSGTEETTGSETPGKPKKKARRRAHLTDYSARRKQREKEKEKLRKAGMLEEPATAAPAEPEEKKPTPPPETPEPVIKTPSVKKYSPLQLMADHLLRKVMSKDPEEYFAFPVTPSMAPDYHTIIAHPMDFSTMRQKIEDDAYQNITEMRTDAELIVSNALTYNNPNTVYHLAATRLSAIVKYYFSEQYLRYIFHTLPFANKIPLEKAGLVPLAVTAVKQENRRRQALVDDMTPDDCLRAADPAARPRLSTRLPNAKLAFLDNKDGATVLNVIGETEKKGIKLGDIVGPLEEGTPGMLSLGDHRLSGQSMITYLNYGPFASFAPQYDSTWATLTKSDSDLLLR
;
A
#
# COMPACT_ATOMS: atom_id res chain seq x y z
N MET A 1 47.16 9.90 47.17
CA MET A 1 46.79 10.68 48.37
C MET A 1 46.24 12.02 47.91
N GLY A 2 45.01 12.35 48.30
CA GLY A 2 44.46 13.70 48.21
C GLY A 2 43.25 13.85 47.30
N ASP A 3 42.09 13.40 47.79
CA ASP A 3 40.79 14.01 47.46
C ASP A 3 40.60 15.27 48.33
N ASN A 4 39.97 16.31 47.76
CA ASN A 4 38.90 17.17 48.35
C ASN A 4 38.66 18.39 47.44
N GLU A 5 37.41 18.59 46.96
CA GLU A 5 36.40 19.58 47.44
C GLU A 5 36.73 21.01 46.94
N GLU A 6 35.83 21.91 46.53
CA GLU A 6 34.37 22.01 46.50
C GLU A 6 34.04 23.34 45.74
N ASP A 7 32.77 23.44 45.34
CA ASP A 7 31.91 24.65 45.37
C ASP A 7 31.69 25.62 44.18
N SER A 8 30.37 25.91 44.04
CA SER A 8 29.57 27.06 43.54
C SER A 8 30.14 28.07 42.54
N GLY A 9 29.39 28.75 41.66
CA GLY A 9 27.95 28.94 41.47
C GLY A 9 27.74 30.25 40.65
N THR A 10 26.62 30.33 39.92
CA THR A 10 25.91 31.54 39.40
C THR A 10 26.60 32.46 38.38
N GLU A 11 26.12 32.45 37.13
CA GLU A 11 25.20 33.43 36.50
C GLU A 11 25.91 34.67 35.92
N GLU A 12 25.93 34.80 34.58
CA GLU A 12 25.29 35.96 33.94
C GLU A 12 25.11 35.76 32.43
N THR A 13 23.97 36.27 31.99
CA THR A 13 23.34 36.21 30.68
C THR A 13 24.04 37.08 29.65
N THR A 14 24.22 36.58 28.43
CA THR A 14 24.14 37.42 27.22
C THR A 14 23.34 36.68 26.14
N GLY A 15 22.21 37.30 25.77
CA GLY A 15 21.33 36.80 24.73
C GLY A 15 21.94 36.95 23.34
N SER A 16 21.66 35.97 22.50
CA SER A 16 21.59 36.21 21.06
C SER A 16 20.33 35.54 20.52
N GLU A 17 19.38 36.39 20.13
CA GLU A 17 18.15 36.03 19.45
C GLU A 17 18.49 35.39 18.10
N THR A 18 17.96 34.20 17.85
CA THR A 18 17.97 33.61 16.50
C THR A 18 16.58 33.81 15.87
N PRO A 19 16.51 34.29 14.61
CA PRO A 19 15.24 34.68 14.01
C PRO A 19 14.42 33.45 13.56
N GLY A 20 13.12 33.54 13.88
CA GLY A 20 11.96 32.79 13.40
C GLY A 20 12.17 31.63 12.42
N LYS A 21 11.96 30.40 12.92
CA LYS A 21 11.60 29.24 12.08
C LYS A 21 10.22 29.48 11.43
N PRO A 22 10.07 29.38 10.11
CA PRO A 22 8.74 29.46 9.48
C PRO A 22 7.91 28.23 9.87
N LYS A 23 6.73 28.47 10.44
CA LYS A 23 5.73 27.45 10.77
C LYS A 23 5.41 26.63 9.51
N LYS A 24 5.69 25.31 9.55
CA LYS A 24 5.33 24.37 8.49
C LYS A 24 3.81 24.38 8.31
N LYS A 25 3.32 25.01 7.24
CA LYS A 25 1.93 24.87 6.80
C LYS A 25 1.64 23.39 6.59
N ALA A 26 0.65 22.86 7.31
CA ALA A 26 0.14 21.53 7.10
C ALA A 26 -0.21 21.35 5.62
N ARG A 27 0.48 20.42 4.95
CA ARG A 27 0.19 20.06 3.56
C ARG A 27 -1.20 19.45 3.54
N ARG A 28 -2.21 20.25 3.17
CA ARG A 28 -3.54 19.74 2.80
C ARG A 28 -3.31 18.64 1.75
N ARG A 29 -3.86 17.44 2.01
CA ARG A 29 -3.77 16.30 1.08
C ARG A 29 -4.35 16.78 -0.26
N ALA A 30 -3.49 16.92 -1.26
CA ALA A 30 -3.92 17.27 -2.61
C ALA A 30 -4.80 16.14 -3.13
N HIS A 31 -6.02 16.49 -3.54
CA HIS A 31 -6.96 15.57 -4.16
C HIS A 31 -6.42 15.03 -5.49
N LEU A 32 -6.92 13.85 -5.84
CA LEU A 32 -6.69 13.11 -7.07
C LEU A 32 -6.88 13.99 -8.32
N THR A 33 -5.76 14.31 -8.96
CA THR A 33 -5.57 14.73 -10.37
C THR A 33 -6.44 15.87 -10.91
N ASP A 34 -5.90 17.09 -10.86
CA ASP A 34 -6.47 18.27 -11.54
C ASP A 34 -5.90 18.47 -12.97
N TYR A 35 -5.74 17.37 -13.70
CA TYR A 35 -5.18 17.37 -15.07
C TYR A 35 -6.12 18.03 -16.08
N SER A 36 -7.42 17.78 -15.95
CA SER A 36 -8.47 18.41 -16.77
C SER A 36 -8.62 19.90 -16.48
N ALA A 37 -8.45 20.33 -15.22
CA ALA A 37 -8.45 21.74 -14.85
C ALA A 37 -7.22 22.47 -15.42
N ARG A 38 -6.01 21.89 -15.31
CA ARG A 38 -4.79 22.44 -15.90
C ARG A 38 -4.88 22.56 -17.43
N ARG A 39 -5.45 21.56 -18.12
CA ARG A 39 -5.70 21.62 -19.57
C ARG A 39 -6.67 22.75 -19.92
N LYS A 40 -7.80 22.85 -19.21
CA LYS A 40 -8.81 23.90 -19.41
C LYS A 40 -8.26 25.30 -19.10
N GLN A 41 -7.32 25.40 -18.16
CA GLN A 41 -6.66 26.65 -17.82
C GLN A 41 -5.65 27.08 -18.90
N ARG A 42 -4.86 26.13 -19.45
CA ARG A 42 -3.96 26.39 -20.60
C ARG A 42 -4.74 26.76 -21.87
N GLU A 43 -5.87 26.11 -22.14
CA GLU A 43 -6.72 26.47 -23.29
C GLU A 43 -7.31 27.88 -23.13
N LYS A 44 -7.81 28.23 -21.93
CA LYS A 44 -8.28 29.59 -21.62
C LYS A 44 -7.19 30.64 -21.71
N GLU A 45 -5.98 30.32 -21.27
CA GLU A 45 -4.82 31.22 -21.36
C GLU A 45 -4.38 31.41 -22.81
N LYS A 46 -4.37 30.34 -23.61
CA LYS A 46 -4.09 30.39 -25.05
C LYS A 46 -5.16 31.15 -25.83
N GLU A 47 -6.43 31.01 -25.46
CA GLU A 47 -7.53 31.81 -26.02
C GLU A 47 -7.41 33.29 -25.61
N LYS A 48 -7.03 33.57 -24.37
CA LYS A 48 -6.78 34.93 -23.88
C LYS A 48 -5.59 35.59 -24.59
N LEU A 49 -4.54 34.84 -24.89
CA LEU A 49 -3.37 35.28 -25.67
C LEU A 49 -3.70 35.50 -27.16
N ARG A 50 -4.54 34.63 -27.76
CA ARG A 50 -5.09 34.86 -29.12
C ARG A 50 -5.97 36.11 -29.17
N LYS A 51 -6.83 36.30 -28.17
CA LYS A 51 -7.71 37.47 -28.06
C LYS A 51 -6.96 38.77 -27.72
N ALA A 52 -5.78 38.66 -27.10
CA ALA A 52 -4.86 39.78 -26.84
C ALA A 52 -3.88 40.05 -28.01
N GLY A 53 -3.99 39.34 -29.14
CA GLY A 53 -3.21 39.60 -30.34
C GLY A 53 -1.72 39.23 -30.26
N MET A 54 -1.31 38.39 -29.29
CA MET A 54 0.10 38.01 -29.07
C MET A 54 0.51 36.69 -29.75
N LEU A 55 -0.32 36.15 -30.64
CA LEU A 55 -0.06 34.97 -31.46
C LEU A 55 -0.47 35.28 -32.90
N GLU A 56 0.49 35.34 -33.82
CA GLU A 56 0.20 35.49 -35.25
C GLU A 56 -0.38 34.20 -35.83
N GLU A 57 -1.43 34.33 -36.64
CA GLU A 57 -1.89 33.28 -37.55
C GLU A 57 -1.21 33.44 -38.92
N PRO A 58 -0.91 32.35 -39.65
CA PRO A 58 -0.48 32.45 -41.02
C PRO A 58 -1.64 32.91 -41.90
N ALA A 59 -1.35 33.88 -42.77
CA ALA A 59 -2.31 34.57 -43.61
C ALA A 59 -2.70 33.80 -44.90
N THR A 60 -3.90 34.16 -45.40
CA THR A 60 -4.51 34.06 -46.76
C THR A 60 -5.74 33.14 -46.83
N ALA A 61 -6.90 33.53 -47.39
CA ALA A 61 -7.37 34.77 -48.03
C ALA A 61 -8.92 34.86 -48.11
N ALA A 62 -9.43 36.09 -47.92
CA ALA A 62 -10.52 36.81 -48.63
C ALA A 62 -12.02 36.36 -48.65
N PRO A 63 -12.97 37.31 -48.82
CA PRO A 63 -14.27 37.33 -48.11
C PRO A 63 -15.54 37.43 -49.00
N ALA A 64 -16.73 37.30 -48.39
CA ALA A 64 -18.01 37.80 -48.94
C ALA A 64 -19.03 38.15 -47.83
N GLU A 65 -19.93 39.07 -48.17
CA GLU A 65 -20.68 40.07 -47.39
C GLU A 65 -22.04 39.62 -46.74
N PRO A 66 -22.78 40.52 -46.02
CA PRO A 66 -23.70 40.19 -44.92
C PRO A 66 -25.20 40.28 -45.27
N GLU A 67 -26.07 39.72 -44.40
CA GLU A 67 -27.51 40.04 -44.39
C GLU A 67 -28.08 40.30 -42.97
N GLU A 68 -29.14 41.12 -42.98
CA GLU A 68 -29.75 41.93 -41.93
C GLU A 68 -30.48 41.20 -40.77
N LYS A 69 -30.63 41.94 -39.66
CA LYS A 69 -31.45 41.60 -38.47
C LYS A 69 -32.84 42.27 -38.52
N LYS A 70 -33.87 41.58 -37.99
CA LYS A 70 -34.93 42.10 -37.07
C LYS A 70 -35.93 40.97 -36.68
N PRO A 71 -36.76 41.12 -35.62
CA PRO A 71 -36.43 41.19 -34.19
C PRO A 71 -37.07 40.03 -33.36
N THR A 72 -36.61 39.92 -32.11
CA THR A 72 -36.95 38.96 -31.02
C THR A 72 -38.41 38.91 -30.56
N PRO A 73 -38.82 37.79 -29.91
CA PRO A 73 -39.45 37.81 -28.58
C PRO A 73 -38.44 37.32 -27.51
N PRO A 74 -38.64 37.68 -26.23
CA PRO A 74 -37.60 37.57 -25.19
C PRO A 74 -37.35 36.11 -24.79
N PRO A 75 -36.09 35.68 -24.57
CA PRO A 75 -35.84 34.36 -24.02
C PRO A 75 -36.08 34.38 -22.50
N GLU A 76 -36.90 33.45 -22.04
CA GLU A 76 -36.93 33.01 -20.65
C GLU A 76 -35.50 32.63 -20.23
N THR A 77 -35.08 33.14 -19.08
CA THR A 77 -33.81 32.82 -18.44
C THR A 77 -33.63 31.30 -18.35
N PRO A 78 -32.62 30.69 -18.99
CA PRO A 78 -32.30 29.31 -18.71
C PRO A 78 -31.70 29.26 -17.31
N GLU A 79 -32.38 28.51 -16.42
CA GLU A 79 -31.83 28.15 -15.12
C GLU A 79 -30.41 27.61 -15.28
N PRO A 80 -29.47 27.95 -14.38
CA PRO A 80 -28.13 27.42 -14.46
C PRO A 80 -28.18 25.90 -14.30
N VAL A 81 -28.11 25.18 -15.42
CA VAL A 81 -27.93 23.73 -15.43
C VAL A 81 -26.57 23.45 -14.80
N ILE A 82 -26.57 23.17 -13.50
CA ILE A 82 -25.46 22.58 -12.79
C ILE A 82 -25.26 21.22 -13.45
N LYS A 83 -24.34 21.15 -14.42
CA LYS A 83 -23.85 19.88 -14.94
C LYS A 83 -23.28 19.13 -13.74
N THR A 84 -24.00 18.12 -13.27
CA THR A 84 -23.51 17.23 -12.23
C THR A 84 -22.12 16.72 -12.67
N PRO A 85 -21.12 16.70 -11.78
CA PRO A 85 -19.81 16.20 -12.14
C PRO A 85 -19.97 14.73 -12.54
N SER A 86 -19.87 14.46 -13.84
CA SER A 86 -19.84 13.10 -14.37
C SER A 86 -18.58 12.42 -13.84
N VAL A 87 -18.72 11.72 -12.70
CA VAL A 87 -17.64 10.92 -12.14
C VAL A 87 -17.38 9.78 -13.12
N LYS A 88 -16.31 9.89 -13.91
CA LYS A 88 -15.84 8.80 -14.77
C LYS A 88 -15.66 7.56 -13.90
N LYS A 89 -16.41 6.49 -14.20
CA LYS A 89 -16.28 5.21 -13.51
C LYS A 89 -15.12 4.46 -14.16
N TYR A 90 -14.10 4.13 -13.38
CA TYR A 90 -12.94 3.35 -13.84
C TYR A 90 -12.98 1.93 -13.29
N SER A 91 -12.53 0.97 -14.09
CA SER A 91 -12.34 -0.42 -13.70
C SER A 91 -11.22 -0.53 -12.64
N PRO A 92 -11.24 -1.57 -11.79
CA PRO A 92 -10.15 -1.83 -10.84
C PRO A 92 -8.78 -1.94 -11.53
N LEU A 93 -8.74 -2.50 -12.74
CA LEU A 93 -7.51 -2.61 -13.53
C LEU A 93 -7.00 -1.23 -13.97
N GLN A 94 -7.88 -0.36 -14.49
CA GLN A 94 -7.51 1.03 -14.84
C GLN A 94 -6.95 1.79 -13.64
N LEU A 95 -7.53 1.60 -12.45
CA LEU A 95 -7.04 2.23 -11.22
C LEU A 95 -5.66 1.69 -10.80
N MET A 96 -5.41 0.40 -10.96
CA MET A 96 -4.09 -0.20 -10.70
C MET A 96 -3.05 0.29 -11.71
N ALA A 97 -3.40 0.34 -12.99
CA ALA A 97 -2.56 0.85 -14.06
C ALA A 97 -2.23 2.34 -13.84
N ASP A 98 -3.21 3.17 -13.49
CA ASP A 98 -2.98 4.60 -13.19
C ASP A 98 -2.13 4.80 -11.92
N HIS A 99 -2.27 3.92 -10.92
CA HIS A 99 -1.36 3.90 -9.77
C HIS A 99 0.09 3.62 -10.19
N LEU A 100 0.32 2.59 -11.01
CA LEU A 100 1.65 2.26 -11.54
C LEU A 100 2.22 3.40 -12.38
N LEU A 101 1.42 3.96 -13.30
CA LEU A 101 1.85 5.05 -14.17
C LEU A 101 2.30 6.25 -13.35
N ARG A 102 1.56 6.63 -12.31
CA ARG A 102 1.96 7.71 -11.40
C ARG A 102 3.28 7.43 -10.68
N LYS A 103 3.54 6.18 -10.28
CA LYS A 103 4.82 5.81 -9.65
C LYS A 103 5.98 5.93 -10.63
N VAL A 104 5.81 5.46 -11.86
CA VAL A 104 6.82 5.58 -12.92
C VAL A 104 7.06 7.06 -13.28
N MET A 105 6.01 7.84 -13.54
CA MET A 105 6.10 9.27 -13.85
C MET A 105 6.78 10.07 -12.72
N SER A 106 6.56 9.70 -11.45
CA SER A 106 7.22 10.37 -10.32
C SER A 106 8.76 10.23 -10.31
N LYS A 107 9.30 9.36 -11.16
CA LYS A 107 10.74 9.15 -11.34
C LYS A 107 11.31 9.83 -12.60
N ASP A 108 10.48 10.54 -13.36
CA ASP A 108 10.88 11.39 -14.48
C ASP A 108 10.51 12.86 -14.20
N PRO A 109 11.21 13.54 -13.28
CA PRO A 109 10.88 14.91 -12.89
C PRO A 109 11.11 15.93 -14.01
N GLU A 110 12.00 15.63 -14.96
CA GLU A 110 12.31 16.48 -16.11
C GLU A 110 11.31 16.30 -17.27
N GLU A 111 10.34 15.38 -17.11
CA GLU A 111 9.26 15.13 -18.07
C GLU A 111 9.76 14.73 -19.47
N TYR A 112 10.93 14.09 -19.58
CA TYR A 112 11.50 13.65 -20.87
C TYR A 112 10.58 12.70 -21.63
N PHE A 113 9.77 11.91 -20.92
CA PHE A 113 8.88 10.90 -21.50
C PHE A 113 7.39 11.25 -21.30
N ALA A 114 7.08 12.48 -20.89
CA ALA A 114 5.73 12.87 -20.53
C ALA A 114 4.79 13.02 -21.73
N PHE A 115 5.31 13.44 -22.89
CA PHE A 115 4.54 13.76 -24.09
C PHE A 115 5.18 13.15 -25.36
N PRO A 116 4.40 12.98 -26.45
CA PRO A 116 4.92 12.46 -27.70
C PRO A 116 6.04 13.34 -28.28
N VAL A 117 7.06 12.71 -28.87
CA VAL A 117 8.14 13.42 -29.55
C VAL A 117 7.61 14.08 -30.82
N THR A 118 7.85 15.39 -30.93
CA THR A 118 7.39 16.20 -32.07
C THR A 118 8.49 16.36 -33.13
N PRO A 119 8.15 16.56 -34.41
CA PRO A 119 9.12 16.81 -35.47
C PRO A 119 10.03 18.02 -35.21
N SER A 120 9.56 19.02 -34.45
CA SER A 120 10.40 20.16 -34.05
C SER A 120 11.50 19.81 -33.05
N MET A 121 11.30 18.77 -32.24
CA MET A 121 12.31 18.28 -31.30
C MET A 121 13.29 17.32 -31.98
N ALA A 122 12.78 16.50 -32.89
CA ALA A 122 13.51 15.43 -33.55
C ALA A 122 12.93 15.21 -34.96
N PRO A 123 13.49 15.86 -36.01
CA PRO A 123 12.90 15.90 -37.35
C PRO A 123 12.74 14.54 -38.04
N ASP A 124 13.66 13.61 -37.78
CA ASP A 124 13.72 12.27 -38.36
C ASP A 124 13.14 11.19 -37.44
N TYR A 125 12.59 11.56 -36.27
CA TYR A 125 12.17 10.60 -35.24
C TYR A 125 11.18 9.55 -35.74
N HIS A 126 10.11 9.99 -36.41
CA HIS A 126 9.06 9.10 -36.93
C HIS A 126 9.48 8.29 -38.16
N THR A 127 10.67 8.56 -38.72
CA THR A 127 11.27 7.73 -39.77
C THR A 127 12.13 6.59 -39.19
N ILE A 128 12.71 6.81 -38.00
CA ILE A 128 13.57 5.85 -37.31
C ILE A 128 12.74 4.97 -36.36
N ILE A 129 11.80 5.57 -35.64
CA ILE A 129 10.96 4.91 -34.63
C ILE A 129 9.58 4.61 -35.22
N ALA A 130 9.30 3.32 -35.44
CA ALA A 130 8.06 2.85 -36.05
C ALA A 130 6.82 3.00 -35.14
N HIS A 131 7.00 2.82 -33.82
CA HIS A 131 5.91 2.81 -32.85
C HIS A 131 6.23 3.75 -31.69
N PRO A 132 5.91 5.05 -31.81
CA PRO A 132 6.13 6.02 -30.73
C PRO A 132 5.24 5.69 -29.51
N MET A 133 5.75 5.98 -28.32
CA MET A 133 5.04 5.81 -27.05
C MET A 133 5.54 6.84 -26.03
N ASP A 134 4.68 7.25 -25.11
CA ASP A 134 4.94 8.23 -24.05
C ASP A 134 3.91 8.10 -22.91
N PHE A 135 4.16 8.74 -21.77
CA PHE A 135 3.27 8.62 -20.60
C PHE A 135 1.88 9.25 -20.80
N SER A 136 1.74 10.27 -21.65
CA SER A 136 0.41 10.84 -21.94
C SER A 136 -0.41 9.90 -22.82
N THR A 137 0.21 9.23 -23.79
CA THR A 137 -0.42 8.18 -24.60
C THR A 137 -0.81 6.98 -23.73
N MET A 138 0.08 6.51 -22.84
CA MET A 138 -0.27 5.46 -21.87
C MET A 138 -1.44 5.87 -20.98
N ARG A 139 -1.48 7.13 -20.51
CA ARG A 139 -2.60 7.66 -19.72
C ARG A 139 -3.91 7.63 -20.50
N GLN A 140 -3.89 8.03 -21.76
CA GLN A 140 -5.06 7.98 -22.62
C GLN A 140 -5.54 6.54 -22.82
N LYS A 141 -4.63 5.59 -23.07
CA LYS A 141 -4.93 4.15 -23.15
C LYS A 141 -5.57 3.63 -21.86
N ILE A 142 -5.12 4.10 -20.68
CA ILE A 142 -5.77 3.78 -19.41
C ILE A 142 -7.18 4.36 -19.36
N GLU A 143 -7.38 5.63 -19.73
CA GLU A 143 -8.71 6.26 -19.70
C GLU A 143 -9.71 5.60 -20.65
N ASP A 144 -9.24 5.11 -21.79
CA ASP A 144 -10.04 4.43 -22.82
C ASP A 144 -10.23 2.93 -22.55
N ASP A 145 -9.75 2.41 -21.41
CA ASP A 145 -9.78 0.99 -21.02
C ASP A 145 -9.11 0.05 -22.06
N ALA A 146 -8.06 0.56 -22.72
CA ALA A 146 -7.38 -0.13 -23.82
C ALA A 146 -6.37 -1.21 -23.38
N TYR A 147 -6.10 -1.34 -22.08
CA TYR A 147 -5.21 -2.37 -21.53
C TYR A 147 -6.03 -3.53 -20.96
N GLN A 148 -5.83 -4.73 -21.50
CA GLN A 148 -6.54 -5.92 -20.99
C GLN A 148 -5.89 -6.50 -19.73
N ASN A 149 -4.59 -6.23 -19.55
CA ASN A 149 -3.76 -6.71 -18.44
C ASN A 149 -2.57 -5.75 -18.20
N ILE A 150 -1.94 -5.86 -17.02
CA ILE A 150 -0.77 -5.05 -16.64
C ILE A 150 0.46 -5.35 -17.50
N THR A 151 0.55 -6.54 -18.11
CA THR A 151 1.66 -6.91 -19.00
C THR A 151 1.67 -6.06 -20.27
N GLU A 152 0.51 -5.75 -20.87
CA GLU A 152 0.41 -4.82 -22.00
C GLU A 152 0.83 -3.39 -21.63
N MET A 153 0.51 -2.95 -20.41
CA MET A 153 0.99 -1.66 -19.91
C MET A 153 2.52 -1.67 -19.74
N ARG A 154 3.08 -2.79 -19.27
CA ARG A 154 4.53 -2.98 -19.14
C ARG A 154 5.22 -2.90 -20.49
N THR A 155 4.68 -3.55 -21.52
CA THR A 155 5.28 -3.54 -22.87
C THR A 155 5.34 -2.12 -23.44
N ASP A 156 4.33 -1.29 -23.19
CA ASP A 156 4.37 0.13 -23.59
C ASP A 156 5.42 0.92 -22.80
N ALA A 157 5.57 0.67 -21.50
CA ALA A 157 6.62 1.32 -20.70
C ALA A 157 8.03 0.92 -21.15
N GLU A 158 8.22 -0.35 -21.51
CA GLU A 158 9.47 -0.86 -22.09
C GLU A 158 9.69 -0.29 -23.51
N LEU A 159 8.62 -0.07 -24.28
CA LEU A 159 8.68 0.56 -25.59
C LEU A 159 9.21 2.00 -25.52
N ILE A 160 8.75 2.80 -24.56
CA ILE A 160 9.28 4.16 -24.29
C ILE A 160 10.81 4.11 -24.12
N VAL A 161 11.28 3.19 -23.27
CA VAL A 161 12.70 3.00 -23.00
C VAL A 161 13.45 2.57 -24.26
N SER A 162 12.95 1.56 -24.96
CA SER A 162 13.60 1.04 -26.17
C SER A 162 13.72 2.10 -27.26
N ASN A 163 12.65 2.84 -27.55
CA ASN A 163 12.65 3.92 -28.54
C ASN A 163 13.66 5.01 -28.19
N ALA A 164 13.74 5.38 -26.91
CA ALA A 164 14.69 6.39 -26.45
C ALA A 164 16.15 5.92 -26.55
N LEU A 165 16.44 4.65 -26.23
CA LEU A 165 17.78 4.07 -26.36
C LEU A 165 18.19 3.85 -27.83
N THR A 166 17.22 3.54 -28.71
CA THR A 166 17.47 3.35 -30.15
C THR A 166 17.73 4.67 -30.86
N TYR A 167 16.96 5.72 -30.56
CA TYR A 167 17.10 7.01 -31.24
C TYR A 167 18.28 7.85 -30.71
N ASN A 168 18.51 7.84 -29.39
CA ASN A 168 19.47 8.76 -28.77
C ASN A 168 20.84 8.12 -28.56
N ASN A 169 21.91 8.90 -28.79
CA ASN A 169 23.27 8.44 -28.53
C ASN A 169 23.55 8.19 -27.03
N PRO A 170 24.40 7.20 -26.66
CA PRO A 170 24.67 6.82 -25.27
C PRO A 170 25.11 7.95 -24.33
N ASN A 171 25.77 8.96 -24.88
CA ASN A 171 26.32 10.09 -24.13
C ASN A 171 25.32 11.25 -23.92
N THR A 172 24.08 11.11 -24.41
CA THR A 172 23.06 12.15 -24.26
C THR A 172 22.30 12.01 -22.94
N VAL A 173 21.76 13.12 -22.45
CA VAL A 173 20.89 13.15 -21.26
C VAL A 173 19.65 12.26 -21.43
N TYR A 174 19.12 12.16 -22.65
CA TYR A 174 17.94 11.34 -22.97
C TYR A 174 18.24 9.84 -22.89
N HIS A 175 19.37 9.40 -23.42
CA HIS A 175 19.77 7.98 -23.32
C HIS A 175 20.07 7.59 -21.87
N LEU A 176 20.75 8.46 -21.11
CA LEU A 176 21.01 8.22 -19.69
C LEU A 176 19.70 8.18 -18.88
N ALA A 177 18.75 9.08 -19.17
CA ALA A 177 17.42 9.07 -18.57
C ALA A 177 16.64 7.79 -18.91
N ALA A 178 16.68 7.33 -20.15
CA ALA A 178 16.04 6.08 -20.58
C ALA A 178 16.66 4.86 -19.89
N THR A 179 17.98 4.85 -19.72
CA THR A 179 18.69 3.79 -18.99
C THR A 179 18.22 3.73 -17.52
N ARG A 180 18.07 4.89 -16.86
CA ARG A 180 17.52 4.97 -15.50
C ARG A 180 16.06 4.51 -15.46
N LEU A 181 15.25 4.96 -16.42
CA LEU A 181 13.84 4.55 -16.54
C LEU A 181 13.70 3.05 -16.74
N SER A 182 14.62 2.39 -17.49
CA SER A 182 14.64 0.93 -17.64
C SER A 182 14.67 0.20 -16.30
N ALA A 183 15.54 0.63 -15.38
CA ALA A 183 15.63 0.04 -14.03
C ALA A 183 14.35 0.29 -13.21
N ILE A 184 13.76 1.47 -13.36
CA ILE A 184 12.50 1.86 -12.69
C ILE A 184 11.33 1.00 -13.18
N VAL A 185 11.21 0.80 -14.50
CA VAL A 185 10.18 -0.05 -15.11
C VAL A 185 10.36 -1.49 -14.63
N LYS A 186 11.59 -2.04 -14.68
CA LYS A 186 11.88 -3.38 -14.15
C LYS A 186 11.47 -3.54 -12.69
N TYR A 187 11.69 -2.52 -11.86
CA TYR A 187 11.30 -2.55 -10.45
C TYR A 187 9.77 -2.50 -10.26
N TYR A 188 9.09 -1.51 -10.84
CA TYR A 188 7.64 -1.32 -10.62
C TYR A 188 6.77 -2.38 -11.29
N PHE A 189 7.27 -3.04 -12.34
CA PHE A 189 6.60 -4.18 -12.97
C PHE A 189 7.18 -5.54 -12.56
N SER A 190 8.01 -5.57 -11.49
CA SER A 190 8.45 -6.83 -10.89
C SER A 190 7.30 -7.55 -10.19
N GLU A 191 7.33 -8.88 -10.16
CA GLU A 191 6.31 -9.67 -9.47
C GLU A 191 6.18 -9.26 -8.00
N GLN A 192 7.29 -8.99 -7.33
CA GLN A 192 7.32 -8.59 -5.92
C GLN A 192 6.57 -7.27 -5.70
N TYR A 193 6.80 -6.27 -6.56
CA TYR A 193 6.12 -4.98 -6.44
C TYR A 193 4.64 -5.09 -6.81
N LEU A 194 4.32 -5.81 -7.90
CA LEU A 194 2.94 -6.05 -8.31
C LEU A 194 2.14 -6.75 -7.21
N ARG A 195 2.74 -7.71 -6.52
CA ARG A 195 2.12 -8.42 -5.39
C ARG A 195 1.94 -7.52 -4.18
N TYR A 196 2.93 -6.66 -3.88
CA TYR A 196 2.81 -5.64 -2.83
C TYR A 196 1.64 -4.68 -3.09
N ILE A 197 1.50 -4.14 -4.31
CA ILE A 197 0.38 -3.25 -4.62
C ILE A 197 -0.96 -3.99 -4.67
N PHE A 198 -0.96 -5.26 -5.09
CA PHE A 198 -2.17 -6.08 -5.10
C PHE A 198 -2.74 -6.28 -3.69
N HIS A 199 -1.88 -6.44 -2.67
CA HIS A 199 -2.32 -6.57 -1.28
C HIS A 199 -2.55 -5.25 -0.55
N THR A 200 -1.97 -4.14 -1.01
CA THR A 200 -2.14 -2.83 -0.36
C THR A 200 -3.26 -1.97 -0.94
N LEU A 201 -3.62 -2.18 -2.21
CA LEU A 201 -4.71 -1.43 -2.85
C LEU A 201 -6.08 -2.06 -2.51
N PRO A 202 -7.04 -1.30 -1.94
CA PRO A 202 -8.31 -1.84 -1.45
C PRO A 202 -9.18 -2.53 -2.51
N PHE A 203 -9.03 -2.15 -3.78
CA PHE A 203 -9.81 -2.68 -4.90
C PHE A 203 -9.09 -3.78 -5.69
N ALA A 204 -7.80 -4.02 -5.44
CA ALA A 204 -7.00 -4.90 -6.29
C ALA A 204 -7.43 -6.37 -6.21
N ASN A 205 -8.02 -6.79 -5.09
CA ASN A 205 -8.62 -8.13 -4.93
C ASN A 205 -9.73 -8.44 -5.96
N LYS A 206 -10.29 -7.42 -6.64
CA LYS A 206 -11.30 -7.59 -7.71
C LYS A 206 -10.69 -7.87 -9.08
N ILE A 207 -9.37 -7.78 -9.22
CA ILE A 207 -8.64 -7.98 -10.47
C ILE A 207 -8.20 -9.46 -10.52
N PRO A 208 -8.52 -10.21 -11.58
CA PRO A 208 -7.95 -11.55 -11.78
C PRO A 208 -6.42 -11.50 -11.76
N LEU A 209 -5.78 -12.46 -11.10
CA LEU A 209 -4.31 -12.49 -10.95
C LEU A 209 -3.59 -12.44 -12.31
N GLU A 210 -4.11 -13.14 -13.31
CA GLU A 210 -3.60 -13.13 -14.68
C GLU A 210 -3.60 -11.71 -15.28
N LYS A 211 -4.70 -10.95 -15.09
CA LYS A 211 -4.79 -9.56 -15.55
C LYS A 211 -3.87 -8.62 -14.78
N ALA A 212 -3.59 -8.92 -13.51
CA ALA A 212 -2.64 -8.17 -12.69
C ALA A 212 -1.17 -8.48 -13.04
N GLY A 213 -0.90 -9.45 -13.92
CA GLY A 213 0.46 -9.90 -14.23
C GLY A 213 1.09 -10.75 -13.12
N LEU A 214 0.27 -11.42 -12.31
CA LEU A 214 0.69 -12.23 -11.18
C LEU A 214 0.38 -13.70 -11.42
N VAL A 215 1.31 -14.57 -11.02
CA VAL A 215 1.10 -16.01 -11.02
C VAL A 215 0.50 -16.41 -9.66
N PRO A 216 -0.51 -17.30 -9.63
CA PRO A 216 -0.98 -17.90 -8.38
C PRO A 216 0.21 -18.44 -7.58
N LEU A 217 0.28 -18.07 -6.31
CA LEU A 217 1.29 -18.65 -5.42
C LEU A 217 0.99 -20.15 -5.42
N ALA A 218 1.89 -20.97 -5.97
CA ALA A 218 1.73 -22.41 -5.94
C ALA A 218 1.44 -22.75 -4.48
N VAL A 219 0.26 -23.33 -4.21
CA VAL A 219 -0.01 -23.87 -2.91
C VAL A 219 1.00 -25.00 -2.79
N THR A 220 2.10 -24.75 -2.09
CA THR A 220 2.88 -25.81 -1.49
C THR A 220 1.93 -26.42 -0.49
N ALA A 221 1.07 -27.32 -0.99
CA ALA A 221 0.39 -28.30 -0.18
C ALA A 221 1.47 -29.24 0.31
N VAL A 222 2.38 -28.73 1.14
CA VAL A 222 2.91 -29.53 2.22
C VAL A 222 1.66 -29.84 3.02
N LYS A 223 1.02 -30.96 2.65
CA LYS A 223 0.07 -31.64 3.52
C LYS A 223 0.85 -31.72 4.81
N GLN A 224 0.51 -30.88 5.77
CA GLN A 224 1.12 -30.92 7.08
C GLN A 224 0.64 -32.24 7.63
N GLU A 225 1.39 -33.29 7.33
CA GLU A 225 1.09 -34.62 7.77
C GLU A 225 1.14 -34.49 9.28
N ASN A 226 -0.03 -34.53 9.90
CA ASN A 226 -0.14 -34.44 11.34
C ASN A 226 0.52 -35.69 11.92
N ARG A 227 1.85 -35.69 12.02
CA ARG A 227 2.68 -36.73 12.66
C ARG A 227 2.23 -37.00 14.09
N ARG A 228 1.47 -36.08 14.68
CA ARG A 228 0.81 -36.22 15.98
C ARG A 228 -0.34 -37.25 16.03
N ARG A 229 -0.77 -37.83 14.91
CA ARG A 229 -1.91 -38.78 14.87
C ARG A 229 -1.62 -40.12 14.20
N GLN A 230 -0.37 -40.46 13.89
CA GLN A 230 -0.06 -41.87 13.62
C GLN A 230 0.11 -42.56 14.98
N ALA A 231 -0.88 -43.36 15.37
CA ALA A 231 -0.70 -44.32 16.44
C ALA A 231 0.47 -45.23 16.03
N LEU A 232 1.54 -45.23 16.83
CA LEU A 232 2.63 -46.18 16.63
C LEU A 232 2.04 -47.56 16.94
N VAL A 233 1.78 -48.34 15.89
CA VAL A 233 1.35 -49.73 16.05
C VAL A 233 2.61 -50.52 16.36
N ASP A 234 2.74 -50.99 17.61
CA ASP A 234 3.87 -51.81 18.04
C ASP A 234 3.57 -53.28 17.72
N ASP A 235 3.76 -53.66 16.46
CA ASP A 235 3.58 -55.04 15.97
C ASP A 235 4.79 -55.94 16.28
N MET A 236 5.78 -55.47 17.07
CA MET A 236 6.98 -56.26 17.33
C MET A 236 6.68 -57.43 18.25
N THR A 237 7.05 -58.64 17.81
CA THR A 237 6.94 -59.82 18.67
C THR A 237 8.03 -59.79 19.77
N PRO A 238 7.81 -60.46 20.92
CA PRO A 238 8.84 -60.54 21.97
C PRO A 238 10.19 -61.08 21.47
N ASP A 239 10.16 -61.95 20.47
CA ASP A 239 11.37 -62.50 19.83
C ASP A 239 12.06 -61.46 18.92
N ASP A 240 11.30 -60.57 18.29
CA ASP A 240 11.85 -59.42 17.53
C ASP A 240 12.52 -58.42 18.47
N CYS A 241 11.90 -58.14 19.62
CA CYS A 241 12.48 -57.29 20.67
C CYS A 241 13.81 -57.85 21.20
N LEU A 242 13.87 -59.17 21.45
CA LEU A 242 15.09 -59.84 21.91
C LEU A 242 16.19 -59.83 20.83
N ARG A 243 15.83 -59.95 19.56
CA ARG A 243 16.78 -59.85 18.43
C ARG A 243 17.28 -58.42 18.22
N ALA A 244 16.47 -57.42 18.50
CA ALA A 244 16.88 -56.01 18.41
C ALA A 244 17.72 -55.55 19.60
N ALA A 245 17.59 -56.21 20.77
CA ALA A 245 18.35 -55.87 21.97
C ALA A 245 19.87 -56.12 21.81
N ASP A 246 20.66 -55.36 22.56
CA ASP A 246 22.12 -55.48 22.61
C ASP A 246 22.54 -56.93 22.97
N PRO A 247 23.46 -57.55 22.21
CA PRO A 247 23.94 -58.91 22.47
C PRO A 247 24.35 -59.18 23.92
N ALA A 248 24.91 -58.18 24.62
CA ALA A 248 25.32 -58.33 26.02
C ALA A 248 24.13 -58.42 27.00
N ALA A 249 22.97 -57.86 26.63
CA ALA A 249 21.76 -57.81 27.47
C ALA A 249 20.78 -58.96 27.17
N ARG A 250 20.80 -59.54 25.97
CA ARG A 250 19.92 -60.66 25.55
C ARG A 250 19.80 -61.81 26.56
N PRO A 251 20.89 -62.38 27.12
CA PRO A 251 20.79 -63.52 28.03
C PRO A 251 20.11 -63.16 29.37
N ARG A 252 20.20 -61.89 29.81
CA ARG A 252 19.53 -61.39 31.01
C ARG A 252 18.04 -61.14 30.78
N LEU A 253 17.66 -60.75 29.56
CA LEU A 253 16.27 -60.53 29.15
C LEU A 253 15.52 -61.84 28.88
N SER A 254 16.22 -62.90 28.46
CA SER A 254 15.65 -64.23 28.25
C SER A 254 15.53 -65.07 29.53
N THR A 255 16.07 -64.60 30.67
CA THR A 255 16.06 -65.37 31.92
C THR A 255 14.66 -65.33 32.55
N ARG A 256 13.93 -66.46 32.52
CA ARG A 256 12.66 -66.59 33.22
C ARG A 256 12.93 -66.91 34.69
N LEU A 257 12.66 -65.96 35.59
CA LEU A 257 12.69 -66.18 37.04
C LEU A 257 11.36 -66.84 37.45
N PRO A 258 11.34 -68.12 37.88
CA PRO A 258 10.10 -68.87 38.13
C PRO A 258 9.24 -68.31 39.28
N ASN A 259 9.81 -67.43 40.11
CA ASN A 259 9.17 -66.85 41.32
C ASN A 259 9.19 -65.31 41.33
N ALA A 260 9.19 -64.66 40.15
CA ALA A 260 8.97 -63.22 40.10
C ALA A 260 7.53 -62.92 40.59
N LYS A 261 7.39 -62.18 41.71
CA LYS A 261 6.09 -61.72 42.23
C LYS A 261 5.53 -60.61 41.34
N LEU A 262 4.98 -60.99 40.19
CA LEU A 262 4.11 -60.12 39.40
C LEU A 262 2.72 -60.17 40.04
N ALA A 263 2.33 -59.09 40.71
CA ALA A 263 0.99 -58.96 41.27
C ALA A 263 0.16 -58.04 40.35
N PHE A 264 -1.02 -58.51 39.96
CA PHE A 264 -2.05 -57.66 39.37
C PHE A 264 -2.89 -57.09 40.51
N LEU A 265 -2.91 -55.77 40.65
CA LEU A 265 -3.89 -55.13 41.52
C LEU A 265 -5.16 -54.94 40.67
N ASP A 266 -6.17 -55.75 40.96
CA ASP A 266 -7.50 -55.60 40.36
C ASP A 266 -8.16 -54.35 40.96
N ASN A 267 -8.09 -53.23 40.26
CA ASN A 267 -8.93 -52.09 40.59
C ASN A 267 -10.32 -52.40 40.04
N LYS A 268 -11.33 -52.36 40.91
CA LYS A 268 -12.75 -52.69 40.64
C LYS A 268 -13.39 -51.94 39.45
N ASP A 269 -12.67 -51.03 38.81
CA ASP A 269 -13.08 -50.26 37.62
C ASP A 269 -12.52 -50.84 36.30
N GLY A 270 -11.97 -52.05 36.30
CA GLY A 270 -11.70 -52.82 35.07
C GLY A 270 -10.44 -52.43 34.29
N ALA A 271 -9.52 -51.66 34.88
CA ALA A 271 -8.24 -51.33 34.28
C ALA A 271 -7.09 -52.09 34.96
N THR A 272 -6.60 -53.13 34.29
CA THR A 272 -5.42 -53.90 34.75
C THR A 272 -4.14 -53.12 34.42
N VAL A 273 -3.47 -52.57 35.43
CA VAL A 273 -2.18 -51.88 35.25
C VAL A 273 -1.04 -52.77 35.73
N LEU A 274 -0.09 -53.06 34.83
CA LEU A 274 1.13 -53.83 35.13
C LEU A 274 2.21 -52.88 35.63
N ASN A 275 2.49 -52.88 36.94
CA ASN A 275 3.64 -52.16 37.49
C ASN A 275 4.80 -53.13 37.74
N VAL A 276 5.88 -52.96 36.97
CA VAL A 276 7.15 -53.64 37.21
C VAL A 276 7.89 -52.88 38.31
N ILE A 277 7.95 -53.45 39.51
CA ILE A 277 8.69 -52.88 40.64
C ILE A 277 10.18 -53.22 40.44
N GLY A 278 10.91 -52.30 39.83
CA GLY A 278 12.38 -52.28 39.82
C GLY A 278 12.92 -51.38 40.93
N GLU A 279 14.11 -51.69 41.43
CA GLU A 279 14.75 -51.05 42.59
C GLU A 279 14.75 -49.51 42.58
N THR A 280 14.64 -49.00 43.80
CA THR A 280 14.29 -47.65 44.20
C THR A 280 15.31 -46.59 43.79
N GLU A 281 14.77 -45.48 43.28
CA GLU A 281 15.36 -44.15 43.06
C GLU A 281 15.75 -43.79 41.63
N LYS A 282 14.74 -43.35 40.87
CA LYS A 282 14.92 -42.34 39.82
C LYS A 282 14.07 -41.12 40.18
N LYS A 283 14.69 -40.10 40.78
CA LYS A 283 14.06 -38.77 40.88
C LYS A 283 13.96 -38.21 39.46
N GLY A 284 12.74 -38.08 38.96
CA GLY A 284 12.48 -37.44 37.67
C GLY A 284 12.83 -35.95 37.76
N ILE A 285 13.85 -35.53 37.01
CA ILE A 285 14.21 -34.12 36.87
C ILE A 285 13.19 -33.49 35.93
N LYS A 286 12.48 -32.44 36.37
CA LYS A 286 11.60 -31.67 35.50
C LYS A 286 12.42 -30.62 34.75
N LEU A 287 11.97 -30.24 33.56
CA LEU A 287 12.65 -29.20 32.77
C LEU A 287 12.81 -27.87 33.54
N GLY A 288 11.87 -27.57 34.44
CA GLY A 288 11.93 -26.40 35.33
C GLY A 288 13.06 -26.47 36.37
N ASP A 289 13.52 -27.66 36.75
CA ASP A 289 14.68 -27.84 37.65
C ASP A 289 16.00 -27.56 36.92
N ILE A 290 16.00 -27.59 35.59
CA ILE A 290 17.16 -27.33 34.73
C ILE A 290 17.23 -25.84 34.34
N VAL A 291 16.08 -25.23 34.05
CA VAL A 291 16.01 -23.88 33.45
C VAL A 291 15.78 -22.77 34.50
N GLY A 292 15.18 -23.09 35.65
CA GLY A 292 14.83 -22.09 36.67
C GLY A 292 13.63 -21.20 36.26
N PRO A 293 13.11 -20.36 37.19
CA PRO A 293 12.07 -19.40 36.87
C PRO A 293 12.62 -18.26 35.98
N LEU A 294 11.78 -17.75 35.08
CA LEU A 294 12.13 -16.66 34.16
C LEU A 294 12.32 -15.35 34.95
N GLU A 295 13.52 -14.77 34.92
CA GLU A 295 13.83 -13.54 35.67
C GLU A 295 13.30 -12.26 35.01
N GLU A 296 13.12 -12.26 33.68
CA GLU A 296 12.61 -11.11 32.93
C GLU A 296 11.50 -11.49 31.94
N GLY A 297 10.37 -10.81 32.09
CA GLY A 297 9.23 -10.86 31.17
C GLY A 297 8.17 -9.86 31.63
N THR A 298 7.54 -9.15 30.69
CA THR A 298 6.50 -8.17 31.01
C THR A 298 5.22 -8.91 31.42
N PRO A 299 4.73 -8.80 32.67
CA PRO A 299 3.52 -9.47 33.10
C PRO A 299 2.33 -8.59 32.72
N GLY A 300 1.95 -8.58 31.45
CA GLY A 300 0.76 -7.85 31.03
C GLY A 300 0.52 -7.90 29.53
N MET A 301 -0.73 -8.14 29.14
CA MET A 301 -1.18 -7.72 27.81
C MET A 301 -0.92 -6.22 27.69
N LEU A 302 -0.34 -5.79 26.57
CA LEU A 302 -0.37 -4.40 26.14
C LEU A 302 -1.80 -3.90 26.32
N SER A 303 -2.00 -2.84 27.10
CA SER A 303 -3.32 -2.22 27.25
C SER A 303 -3.87 -2.00 25.84
N LEU A 304 -4.95 -2.72 25.50
CA LEU A 304 -5.72 -2.44 24.31
C LEU A 304 -6.14 -0.98 24.47
N GLY A 305 -5.50 -0.10 23.72
CA GLY A 305 -5.92 1.28 23.64
C GLY A 305 -7.34 1.23 23.12
N ASP A 306 -8.31 1.35 24.02
CA ASP A 306 -9.72 1.47 23.69
C ASP A 306 -9.80 2.55 22.61
N HIS A 307 -10.33 2.19 21.44
CA HIS A 307 -10.71 3.16 20.41
C HIS A 307 -11.93 3.99 20.88
N ARG A 308 -12.01 4.34 22.16
CA ARG A 308 -12.94 5.31 22.77
C ARG A 308 -12.79 6.73 22.22
N LEU A 309 -11.95 6.92 21.20
CA LEU A 309 -11.85 8.11 20.39
C LEU A 309 -12.43 7.97 18.97
N SER A 310 -13.36 7.03 18.73
CA SER A 310 -14.52 7.35 17.88
C SER A 310 -15.48 8.26 18.66
N GLY A 311 -14.93 9.33 19.24
CA GLY A 311 -15.66 10.27 20.06
C GLY A 311 -16.65 10.99 19.16
N GLN A 312 -17.94 10.81 19.46
CA GLN A 312 -18.96 11.58 18.79
C GLN A 312 -18.71 13.07 19.11
N SER A 313 -18.42 13.86 18.09
CA SER A 313 -18.21 15.30 18.20
C SER A 313 -19.51 16.04 17.88
N MET A 314 -19.94 16.91 18.79
CA MET A 314 -21.07 17.81 18.59
C MET A 314 -20.72 18.95 17.63
N ILE A 315 -21.74 19.61 17.10
CA ILE A 315 -21.60 20.85 16.33
C ILE A 315 -21.10 21.98 17.23
N THR A 316 -20.27 22.87 16.67
CA THR A 316 -19.76 24.06 17.38
C THR A 316 -20.68 25.26 17.12
N TYR A 317 -21.29 25.83 18.16
CA TYR A 317 -22.12 27.03 18.02
C TYR A 317 -21.27 28.30 17.98
N LEU A 318 -21.58 29.18 17.03
CA LEU A 318 -20.87 30.42 16.79
C LEU A 318 -21.72 31.60 17.27
N ASN A 319 -21.12 32.55 17.99
CA ASN A 319 -21.80 33.75 18.45
C ASN A 319 -21.17 34.99 17.82
N TYR A 320 -21.98 35.70 17.02
CA TYR A 320 -21.57 36.92 16.30
C TYR A 320 -22.16 38.21 16.91
N GLY A 321 -22.85 38.11 18.05
CA GLY A 321 -23.42 39.26 18.78
C GLY A 321 -24.85 39.66 18.36
N PRO A 322 -25.42 40.68 19.03
CA PRO A 322 -26.88 40.92 19.10
C PRO A 322 -27.59 41.44 17.83
N PHE A 323 -26.92 41.55 16.68
CA PHE A 323 -27.56 41.96 15.41
C PHE A 323 -27.12 41.12 14.20
N ALA A 324 -26.57 39.94 14.46
CA ALA A 324 -26.00 39.07 13.42
C ALA A 324 -26.94 37.92 13.04
N SER A 325 -28.24 38.18 12.88
CA SER A 325 -29.25 37.15 12.57
C SER A 325 -29.00 36.42 11.25
N PHE A 326 -28.29 37.05 10.31
CA PHE A 326 -27.94 36.49 9.01
C PHE A 326 -26.57 35.81 8.98
N ALA A 327 -25.79 35.87 10.07
CA ALA A 327 -24.51 35.19 10.15
C ALA A 327 -24.72 33.67 10.37
N PRO A 328 -23.82 32.81 9.87
CA PRO A 328 -23.85 31.39 10.18
C PRO A 328 -23.88 31.15 11.69
N GLN A 329 -24.78 30.32 12.19
CA GLN A 329 -24.96 30.15 13.64
C GLN A 329 -24.11 29.00 14.22
N TYR A 330 -23.58 28.12 13.38
CA TYR A 330 -22.83 26.95 13.82
C TYR A 330 -21.89 26.41 12.74
N ASP A 331 -20.84 25.70 13.16
CA ASP A 331 -19.86 25.03 12.32
C ASP A 331 -19.92 23.50 12.51
N SER A 332 -20.18 22.78 11.43
CA SER A 332 -20.30 21.32 11.39
C SER A 332 -19.13 20.62 10.70
N THR A 333 -18.04 21.33 10.40
CA THR A 333 -16.91 20.79 9.62
C THR A 333 -16.20 19.59 10.27
N TRP A 334 -16.24 19.47 11.60
CA TRP A 334 -15.65 18.36 12.35
C TRP A 334 -16.66 17.61 13.25
N ALA A 335 -17.96 17.89 13.08
CA ALA A 335 -19.01 17.26 13.88
C ALA A 335 -19.41 15.90 13.29
N THR A 336 -19.59 14.90 14.15
CA THR A 336 -20.21 13.61 13.78
C THR A 336 -21.69 13.54 14.12
N LEU A 337 -22.18 14.45 14.99
CA LEU A 337 -23.58 14.55 15.38
C LEU A 337 -24.30 15.64 14.59
N THR A 338 -25.60 15.47 14.38
CA THR A 338 -26.42 16.48 13.70
C THR A 338 -26.74 17.65 14.65
N LYS A 339 -27.30 18.73 14.11
CA LYS A 339 -27.71 19.89 14.90
C LYS A 339 -28.78 19.52 15.92
N SER A 340 -29.79 18.74 15.53
CA SER A 340 -30.84 18.29 16.45
C SER A 340 -30.27 17.45 17.60
N ASP A 341 -29.32 16.57 17.30
CA ASP A 341 -28.71 15.70 18.33
C ASP A 341 -27.81 16.51 19.26
N SER A 342 -27.07 17.48 18.72
CA SER A 342 -26.23 18.40 19.50
C SER A 342 -27.10 19.32 20.37
N ASP A 343 -28.21 19.84 19.85
CA ASP A 343 -29.19 20.65 20.60
C ASP A 343 -29.84 19.85 21.75
N LEU A 344 -30.08 18.55 21.54
CA LEU A 344 -30.62 17.63 22.55
C LEU A 344 -29.62 17.36 23.69
N LEU A 345 -28.33 17.28 23.37
CA LEU A 345 -27.27 17.05 24.36
C LEU A 345 -26.87 18.30 25.15
N LEU A 346 -27.11 19.50 24.59
CA LEU A 346 -26.78 20.78 25.20
C LEU A 346 -27.94 21.42 25.99
N ARG A 347 -29.09 20.74 26.06
CA ARG A 347 -30.21 21.06 26.95
C ARG A 347 -30.03 20.39 28.31
#